data_AF-A7K7V9-F1
#
_entry.id   AF-A7K7V9-F1
#
_cell.length_a   1.000
_cell.length_b   1.000
_cell.length_c   1.000
_cell.angle_alpha   90.00
_cell.angle_beta   90.00
_cell.angle_gamma   90.00
#
_symmetry.space_group_name_H-M   'P 1'
#
loop_
_entity.id
_entity.type
_entity.pdbx_description
1 polymer ?
#
loop_
_entity_poly.entity_id
_entity_poly.type
_entity_poly.pdbx_seq_one_letter_code
_entity_poly.pdbx_strand_id
1 'polypeptide(L)'
;VKPVSLELGGKSPLIIFDDVADIDKAVEWAIFGCFFNAGQVCSATSRLLLHEKIADKFLDRLVEWTKKIKISDPLEEGCRLGSVISEGQYEKIKKFVSTARTEGATILYGGDRPKHLSKGFFIEPTIITDVNTSMQIWREEVFGPV
;
A
#
# COMPACT_ATOMS: atom_id res chain seq x y z
N VAL A 1 24.92 -2.39 32.61
CA VAL A 1 24.17 -2.52 31.33
C VAL A 1 22.70 -2.22 31.60
N LYS A 2 22.01 -1.45 30.75
CA LYS A 2 20.58 -1.12 30.92
C LYS A 2 19.73 -1.95 29.95
N PRO A 3 18.67 -2.65 30.42
CA PRO A 3 17.74 -3.36 29.54
C PRO A 3 16.98 -2.41 28.62
N VAL A 4 16.67 -2.86 27.41
CA VAL A 4 15.86 -2.12 26.42
C VAL A 4 14.88 -3.07 25.73
N SER A 5 13.77 -2.51 25.25
CA SER A 5 12.79 -3.14 24.36
C SER A 5 12.63 -2.23 23.12
N LEU A 6 12.58 -2.83 21.93
CA LEU A 6 12.61 -2.13 20.65
C LEU A 6 11.51 -2.67 19.72
N GLU A 7 10.73 -1.76 19.15
CA GLU A 7 9.70 -2.03 18.13
C GLU A 7 10.07 -1.23 16.88
N LEU A 8 10.46 -1.91 15.79
CA LEU A 8 11.34 -1.35 14.75
C LEU A 8 10.75 -1.29 13.32
N GLY A 9 9.45 -1.53 13.16
CA GLY A 9 8.80 -1.59 11.84
C GLY A 9 8.76 -3.00 11.25
N GLY A 10 8.31 -3.13 10.00
CA GLY A 10 8.11 -4.42 9.38
C GLY A 10 7.84 -4.40 7.88
N LYS A 11 7.77 -5.61 7.30
CA LYS A 11 7.36 -5.85 5.92
C LYS A 11 6.37 -7.02 5.90
N SER A 12 5.24 -6.85 6.57
CA SER A 12 4.35 -7.97 6.89
C SER A 12 3.68 -8.55 5.64
N PRO A 13 3.64 -9.88 5.48
CA PRO A 13 2.90 -10.51 4.40
C PRO A 13 1.41 -10.69 4.75
N LEU A 14 0.54 -10.56 3.75
CA LEU A 14 -0.82 -11.09 3.76
C LEU A 14 -0.90 -12.20 2.70
N ILE A 15 -1.20 -13.43 3.13
CA ILE A 15 -1.22 -14.62 2.27
C ILE A 15 -2.67 -15.07 2.09
N ILE A 16 -3.13 -15.19 0.85
CA ILE A 16 -4.51 -15.56 0.51
C ILE A 16 -4.50 -16.76 -0.43
N PHE A 17 -5.14 -17.84 0.00
CA PHE A 17 -5.26 -19.10 -0.72
C PHE A 17 -6.48 -19.13 -1.66
N ASP A 18 -6.54 -20.11 -2.56
CA ASP A 18 -7.60 -20.26 -3.56
C ASP A 18 -8.94 -20.75 -2.97
N ASP A 19 -8.94 -21.24 -1.73
CA ASP A 19 -10.11 -21.66 -0.97
C ASP A 19 -10.79 -20.51 -0.19
N VAL A 20 -10.35 -19.26 -0.41
CA VAL A 20 -10.98 -18.08 0.18
C VAL A 20 -12.48 -18.04 -0.17
N ALA A 21 -13.32 -18.15 0.86
CA ALA A 21 -14.76 -18.22 0.68
C ALA A 21 -15.38 -16.93 0.10
N ASP A 22 -14.75 -15.78 0.37
CA ASP A 22 -15.24 -14.45 -0.02
C ASP A 22 -14.07 -13.56 -0.45
N ILE A 23 -13.89 -13.44 -1.77
CA ILE A 23 -12.82 -12.63 -2.37
C ILE A 23 -13.00 -11.15 -2.04
N ASP A 24 -14.23 -10.64 -1.99
CA ASP A 24 -14.48 -9.21 -1.76
C ASP A 24 -14.11 -8.81 -0.33
N LYS A 25 -14.42 -9.64 0.66
CA LYS A 25 -13.93 -9.43 2.04
C LYS A 25 -12.42 -9.49 2.12
N ALA A 26 -11.80 -10.44 1.42
CA ALA A 26 -10.35 -10.57 1.43
C ALA A 26 -9.66 -9.35 0.77
N VAL A 27 -10.26 -8.78 -0.28
CA VAL A 27 -9.84 -7.51 -0.89
C VAL A 27 -10.00 -6.34 0.09
N GLU A 28 -11.13 -6.24 0.78
CA GLU A 28 -11.36 -5.20 1.78
C GLU A 28 -10.29 -5.24 2.89
N TRP A 29 -9.96 -6.44 3.39
CA TRP A 29 -8.90 -6.63 4.38
C TRP A 29 -7.50 -6.33 3.84
N ALA A 30 -7.20 -6.66 2.58
CA ALA A 30 -5.94 -6.30 1.95
C ALA A 30 -5.77 -4.78 1.85
N ILE A 31 -6.83 -4.07 1.45
CA ILE A 31 -6.88 -2.61 1.41
C ILE A 31 -6.71 -2.02 2.81
N PHE A 32 -7.47 -2.50 3.78
CA PHE A 32 -7.39 -2.01 5.15
C PHE A 32 -6.00 -2.24 5.74
N GLY A 33 -5.45 -3.44 5.58
CA GLY A 33 -4.16 -3.83 6.14
C GLY A 33 -2.97 -3.06 5.56
N CYS A 34 -3.08 -2.53 4.35
CA CYS A 34 -1.99 -1.79 3.70
C CYS A 34 -2.21 -0.27 3.65
N PHE A 35 -3.46 0.20 3.50
CA PHE A 35 -3.74 1.63 3.26
C PHE A 35 -4.32 2.36 4.49
N PHE A 36 -4.69 1.65 5.56
CA PHE A 36 -5.06 2.31 6.81
C PHE A 36 -3.94 3.24 7.30
N ASN A 37 -4.30 4.42 7.81
CA ASN A 37 -3.36 5.49 8.19
C ASN A 37 -2.38 5.88 7.06
N ALA A 38 -2.81 5.81 5.80
CA ALA A 38 -1.97 5.98 4.62
C ALA A 38 -0.73 5.07 4.62
N GLY A 39 -0.89 3.83 5.11
CA GLY A 39 0.17 2.82 5.19
C GLY A 39 1.28 3.12 6.20
N GLN A 40 1.10 4.13 7.05
CA GLN A 40 2.03 4.50 8.11
C GLN A 40 1.75 3.65 9.36
N VAL A 41 1.93 2.33 9.23
CA VAL A 41 1.66 1.32 10.26
C VAL A 41 2.79 0.30 10.26
N CYS A 42 3.43 0.07 11.41
CA CYS A 42 4.56 -0.86 11.53
C CYS A 42 4.22 -2.31 11.16
N SER A 43 2.95 -2.69 11.32
CA SER A 43 2.43 -4.01 10.99
C SER A 43 1.71 -4.06 9.63
N ALA A 44 1.78 -3.00 8.82
CA ALA A 44 1.11 -2.94 7.52
C ALA A 44 1.41 -4.19 6.68
N THR A 45 0.36 -4.83 6.15
CA THR A 45 0.48 -6.02 5.31
C THR A 45 0.85 -5.65 3.87
N SER A 46 1.99 -4.99 3.71
CA SER A 46 2.51 -4.41 2.46
C SER A 46 3.21 -5.40 1.53
N ARG A 47 2.97 -6.70 1.74
CA ARG A 47 3.31 -7.78 0.80
C ARG A 47 2.11 -8.71 0.63
N LEU A 48 1.39 -8.53 -0.45
CA LEU A 48 0.27 -9.41 -0.80
C LEU A 48 0.80 -10.63 -1.56
N LEU A 49 0.55 -11.82 -1.02
CA LEU A 49 0.89 -13.11 -1.62
C LEU A 49 -0.41 -13.86 -1.93
N LEU A 50 -0.69 -14.05 -3.22
CA LEU A 50 -1.92 -14.68 -3.69
C LEU A 50 -1.63 -16.04 -4.29
N HIS A 51 -2.53 -16.99 -4.06
CA HIS A 51 -2.54 -18.23 -4.84
C HIS A 51 -2.84 -17.91 -6.31
N GLU A 52 -2.04 -18.47 -7.22
CA GLU A 52 -2.08 -18.13 -8.67
C GLU A 52 -3.49 -18.23 -9.29
N LYS A 53 -4.27 -19.25 -8.91
CA LYS A 53 -5.65 -19.48 -9.40
C LYS A 53 -6.63 -18.32 -9.15
N ILE A 54 -6.38 -17.48 -8.15
CA ILE A 54 -7.25 -16.35 -7.81
C ILE A 54 -6.62 -14.99 -8.11
N ALA A 55 -5.35 -14.95 -8.51
CA ALA A 55 -4.57 -13.72 -8.58
C ALA A 55 -5.20 -12.66 -9.50
N ASP A 56 -5.53 -13.02 -10.74
CA ASP A 56 -6.10 -12.08 -11.72
C ASP A 56 -7.41 -11.48 -11.23
N LYS A 57 -8.36 -12.34 -10.83
CA LYS A 57 -9.66 -11.93 -10.31
C LYS A 57 -9.51 -11.07 -9.05
N PHE A 58 -8.58 -11.40 -8.17
CA PHE A 58 -8.35 -10.64 -6.95
C PHE A 58 -7.79 -9.24 -7.27
N LEU A 59 -6.82 -9.15 -8.18
CA LEU A 59 -6.21 -7.88 -8.59
C LEU A 59 -7.22 -6.94 -9.23
N ASP A 60 -8.11 -7.45 -10.09
CA ASP A 60 -9.20 -6.65 -10.68
C ASP A 60 -10.09 -6.04 -9.59
N ARG A 61 -10.53 -6.87 -8.64
CA ARG A 61 -11.36 -6.41 -7.51
C ARG A 61 -10.60 -5.45 -6.61
N LEU A 62 -9.32 -5.71 -6.34
CA LEU A 62 -8.45 -4.84 -5.54
C LEU A 62 -8.36 -3.43 -6.15
N VAL A 63 -8.13 -3.33 -7.46
CA VAL A 63 -8.09 -2.05 -8.17
C VAL A 63 -9.45 -1.35 -8.14
N GLU A 64 -10.55 -2.07 -8.38
CA GLU A 64 -11.90 -1.50 -8.32
C GLU A 64 -12.25 -0.89 -6.96
N TRP A 65 -11.92 -1.59 -5.88
CA TRP A 65 -12.15 -1.11 -4.52
C TRP A 65 -11.22 0.04 -4.16
N THR A 66 -9.95 -0.03 -4.56
CA THR A 66 -8.96 1.02 -4.32
C THR A 66 -9.36 2.35 -4.97
N LYS A 67 -9.94 2.31 -6.19
CA LYS A 67 -10.48 3.49 -6.88
C LYS A 67 -11.61 4.20 -6.13
N LYS A 68 -12.31 3.51 -5.24
CA LYS A 68 -13.44 4.06 -4.46
C LYS A 68 -12.99 4.73 -3.15
N ILE A 69 -11.72 4.64 -2.79
CA ILE A 69 -11.19 5.25 -1.58
C ILE A 69 -11.26 6.77 -1.73
N LYS A 70 -12.05 7.43 -0.89
CA LYS A 70 -12.11 8.89 -0.82
C LYS A 70 -10.84 9.42 -0.16
N ILE A 71 -9.99 10.05 -0.98
CA ILE A 71 -8.77 10.74 -0.54
C ILE A 71 -9.10 12.22 -0.37
N SER A 72 -8.98 12.73 0.85
CA SER A 72 -9.38 14.09 1.18
C SER A 72 -8.75 14.60 2.47
N ASP A 73 -9.07 15.84 2.85
CA ASP A 73 -8.78 16.35 4.19
C ASP A 73 -9.33 15.37 5.25
N PRO A 74 -8.56 15.01 6.30
CA PRO A 74 -9.03 14.11 7.35
C PRO A 74 -10.28 14.58 8.10
N LEU A 75 -10.58 15.88 8.10
CA LEU A 75 -11.78 16.46 8.73
C LEU A 75 -13.01 16.45 7.81
N GLU A 76 -12.84 16.10 6.53
CA GLU A 76 -13.96 16.00 5.60
C GLU A 76 -14.77 14.72 5.84
N GLU A 77 -16.10 14.84 5.85
CA GLU A 77 -16.99 13.68 6.01
C GLU A 77 -16.73 12.62 4.94
N GLY A 78 -16.64 11.37 5.38
CA GLY A 78 -16.39 10.24 4.49
C GLY A 78 -14.93 10.09 4.04
N CYS A 79 -13.98 10.88 4.55
CA CYS A 79 -12.56 10.64 4.32
C CYS A 79 -12.20 9.19 4.69
N ARG A 80 -11.43 8.55 3.81
CA ARG A 80 -10.91 7.18 4.00
C ARG A 80 -9.39 7.10 3.87
N LEU A 81 -8.75 8.12 3.30
CA LEU A 81 -7.30 8.22 3.19
C LEU A 81 -6.86 9.68 3.32
N GLY A 82 -6.05 9.97 4.35
CA GLY A 82 -5.42 11.27 4.56
C GLY A 82 -4.07 11.40 3.85
N SER A 83 -3.34 12.47 4.16
CA SER A 83 -1.97 12.67 3.69
C SER A 83 -0.96 11.81 4.47
N VAL A 84 0.22 11.62 3.91
CA VAL A 84 1.38 11.17 4.70
C VAL A 84 1.91 12.31 5.57
N ILE A 85 2.71 11.97 6.59
CA ILE A 85 3.00 12.87 7.72
C ILE A 85 3.84 14.09 7.35
N SER A 86 4.74 13.98 6.37
CA SER A 86 5.71 15.04 6.06
C SER A 86 6.22 14.98 4.62
N GLU A 87 6.83 16.07 4.16
CA GLU A 87 7.48 16.16 2.86
C GLU A 87 8.59 15.11 2.70
N GLY A 88 9.39 14.90 3.75
CA GLY A 88 10.46 13.89 3.72
C GLY A 88 9.93 12.47 3.49
N GLN A 89 8.82 12.10 4.15
CA GLN A 89 8.17 10.81 3.90
C GLN A 89 7.52 10.75 2.52
N TYR A 90 6.89 11.83 2.09
CA TYR A 90 6.30 11.94 0.76
C TYR A 90 7.32 11.68 -0.36
N GLU A 91 8.48 12.34 -0.31
CA GLU A 91 9.54 12.15 -1.29
C GLU A 91 10.21 10.77 -1.16
N LYS A 92 10.34 10.22 0.06
CA LYS A 92 10.81 8.83 0.26
C LYS A 92 9.89 7.84 -0.46
N ILE A 93 8.58 7.94 -0.26
CA ILE A 93 7.59 7.03 -0.88
C ILE A 93 7.62 7.16 -2.40
N LYS A 94 7.62 8.39 -2.94
CA LYS A 94 7.74 8.61 -4.39
C LYS A 94 9.01 8.01 -4.97
N LYS A 95 10.13 8.10 -4.24
CA LYS A 95 11.38 7.47 -4.65
C LYS A 95 11.24 5.94 -4.71
N PHE A 96 10.60 5.30 -3.73
CA PHE A 96 10.33 3.85 -3.77
C PHE A 96 9.50 3.45 -5.00
N VAL A 97 8.42 4.18 -5.28
CA VAL A 97 7.57 3.92 -6.45
C VAL A 97 8.36 4.09 -7.75
N SER A 98 9.20 5.14 -7.84
CA SER A 98 10.08 5.36 -8.98
C SER A 98 11.11 4.24 -9.13
N THR A 99 11.77 3.81 -8.04
CA THR A 99 12.75 2.72 -8.07
C THR A 99 12.10 1.42 -8.52
N ALA A 100 10.89 1.11 -8.03
CA ALA A 100 10.15 -0.08 -8.44
C ALA A 100 9.95 -0.13 -9.97
N ARG A 101 9.57 1.00 -10.60
CA ARG A 101 9.49 1.11 -12.06
C ARG A 101 10.85 0.83 -12.73
N THR A 102 11.93 1.40 -12.21
CA THR A 102 13.29 1.20 -12.79
C THR A 102 13.81 -0.22 -12.62
N GLU A 103 13.37 -0.94 -11.58
CA GLU A 103 13.71 -2.35 -11.35
C GLU A 103 12.84 -3.32 -12.15
N GLY A 104 11.86 -2.81 -12.91
CA GLY A 104 11.02 -3.59 -13.83
C GLY A 104 9.66 -4.00 -13.26
N ALA A 105 9.25 -3.47 -12.11
CA ALA A 105 7.89 -3.68 -11.58
C ALA A 105 6.85 -2.83 -12.33
N THR A 106 5.60 -3.28 -12.30
CA THR A 106 4.47 -2.58 -12.92
C THR A 106 3.69 -1.81 -11.88
N ILE A 107 3.44 -0.52 -12.10
CA ILE A 107 2.49 0.25 -11.29
C ILE A 107 1.11 0.03 -11.87
N LEU A 108 0.38 -0.94 -11.32
CA LEU A 108 -0.96 -1.32 -11.77
C LEU A 108 -2.00 -0.21 -11.51
N TYR A 109 -1.86 0.50 -10.39
CA TYR A 109 -2.71 1.62 -10.01
C TYR A 109 -1.98 2.61 -9.10
N GLY A 110 -2.36 3.89 -9.16
CA GLY A 110 -1.86 4.93 -8.28
C GLY A 110 -0.40 5.32 -8.55
N GLY A 111 0.35 5.58 -7.48
CA GLY A 111 1.76 5.96 -7.52
C GLY A 111 2.02 7.44 -7.68
N ASP A 112 0.96 8.25 -7.85
CA ASP A 112 1.04 9.70 -8.07
C ASP A 112 0.28 10.49 -6.98
N ARG A 113 0.36 11.82 -7.06
CA ARG A 113 -0.45 12.72 -6.25
C ARG A 113 -1.87 12.79 -6.81
N PRO A 114 -2.92 12.71 -5.96
CA PRO A 114 -4.30 12.91 -6.40
C PRO A 114 -4.47 14.31 -7.03
N LYS A 115 -5.02 14.37 -8.24
CA LYS A 115 -5.11 15.61 -9.05
C LYS A 115 -5.88 16.75 -8.37
N HIS A 116 -6.87 16.43 -7.55
CA HIS A 116 -7.71 17.41 -6.83
C HIS A 116 -7.05 17.95 -5.56
N LEU A 117 -5.90 17.42 -5.13
CA LEU A 117 -5.20 17.79 -3.89
C LEU A 117 -3.80 18.37 -4.19
N SER A 118 -3.78 19.64 -4.58
CA SER A 118 -2.54 20.36 -4.94
C SER A 118 -1.67 20.77 -3.74
N LYS A 119 -2.23 20.75 -2.52
CA LYS A 119 -1.54 21.02 -1.26
C LYS A 119 -1.61 19.83 -0.30
N GLY A 120 -0.71 19.78 0.67
CA GLY A 120 -0.53 18.63 1.56
C GLY A 120 0.27 17.50 0.90
N PHE A 121 0.54 16.44 1.65
CA PHE A 121 1.39 15.32 1.23
C PHE A 121 0.56 14.10 0.85
N PHE A 122 -0.36 14.26 -0.11
CA PHE A 122 -1.26 13.17 -0.52
C PHE A 122 -0.65 12.31 -1.62
N ILE A 123 -0.76 11.00 -1.46
CA ILE A 123 -0.33 9.97 -2.42
C ILE A 123 -1.54 9.07 -2.67
N GLU A 124 -1.80 8.75 -3.94
CA GLU A 124 -2.81 7.76 -4.32
C GLU A 124 -2.41 6.38 -3.77
N PRO A 125 -3.36 5.59 -3.23
CA PRO A 125 -3.03 4.21 -2.88
C PRO A 125 -2.48 3.50 -4.11
N THR A 126 -1.34 2.86 -3.94
CA THR A 126 -0.53 2.34 -5.05
C THR A 126 -0.56 0.83 -5.02
N ILE A 127 -0.77 0.20 -6.18
CA ILE A 127 -0.69 -1.26 -6.33
C ILE A 127 0.42 -1.55 -7.31
N ILE A 128 1.41 -2.33 -6.86
CA ILE A 128 2.59 -2.69 -7.65
C ILE A 128 2.59 -4.20 -7.89
N THR A 129 2.63 -4.60 -9.15
CA THR A 129 2.68 -6.00 -9.60
C THR A 129 4.00 -6.30 -10.31
N ASP A 130 4.19 -7.55 -10.74
CA ASP A 130 5.42 -8.02 -11.38
C ASP A 130 6.67 -7.84 -10.49
N VAL A 131 6.46 -7.90 -9.17
CA VAL A 131 7.49 -7.74 -8.16
C VAL A 131 8.19 -9.07 -7.92
N ASN A 132 9.52 -9.08 -8.01
CA ASN A 132 10.33 -10.22 -7.58
C ASN A 132 11.01 -9.95 -6.23
N THR A 133 11.48 -11.00 -5.57
CA THR A 133 11.98 -10.92 -4.19
C THR A 133 13.31 -10.20 -4.03
N SER A 134 14.01 -9.88 -5.12
CA SER A 134 15.26 -9.12 -5.12
C SER A 134 15.07 -7.60 -5.22
N MET A 135 13.89 -7.15 -5.65
CA MET A 135 13.56 -5.73 -5.78
C MET A 135 13.57 -5.00 -4.42
N GLN A 136 13.91 -3.71 -4.43
CA GLN A 136 13.90 -2.87 -3.23
C GLN A 136 12.50 -2.80 -2.61
N ILE A 137 11.47 -2.62 -3.45
CA ILE A 137 10.07 -2.47 -3.02
C ILE A 137 9.52 -3.70 -2.27
N TRP A 138 10.10 -4.88 -2.52
CA TRP A 138 9.76 -6.13 -1.82
C TRP A 138 10.43 -6.24 -0.44
N ARG A 139 11.66 -5.73 -0.32
CA ARG A 139 12.53 -5.98 0.85
C ARG A 139 12.41 -4.90 1.91
N GLU A 140 12.22 -3.65 1.49
CA GLU A 140 12.29 -2.49 2.39
C GLU A 140 10.90 -1.98 2.79
N GLU A 141 10.82 -1.39 3.99
CA GLU A 141 9.62 -0.74 4.50
C GLU A 141 9.45 0.65 3.86
N VAL A 142 8.40 0.77 3.06
CA VAL A 142 8.03 2.02 2.36
C VAL A 142 7.40 3.02 3.33
N PHE A 143 6.53 2.53 4.22
CA PHE A 143 5.78 3.32 5.21
C PHE A 143 4.86 4.38 4.57
N GLY A 144 4.16 3.97 3.52
CA GLY A 144 3.21 4.75 2.74
C GLY A 144 2.12 3.84 2.17
N PRO A 145 1.12 4.39 1.45
CA PRO A 145 -0.02 3.60 0.95
C PRO A 145 0.38 2.86 -0.34
N VAL A 146 1.31 1.89 -0.21
CA VAL A 146 1.94 1.14 -1.31
C VAL A 146 2.03 -0.35 -0.97
#